data_AF-A0A2D7ZP04-F1
#
_entry.id   AF-A0A2D7ZP04-F1
#
_cell.length_a   1.000
_cell.length_b   1.000
_cell.length_c   1.000
_cell.angle_alpha   90.00
_cell.angle_beta   90.00
_cell.angle_gamma   90.00
#
_symmetry.space_group_name_H-M   'P 1'
#
loop_
_entity.id
_entity.type
_entity.pdbx_description
1 polymer ?
#
loop_
_entity_poly.entity_id
_entity_poly.type
_entity_poly.pdbx_seq_one_letter_code
_entity_poly.pdbx_strand_id
1 'polypeptide(L)'
;MLDRLFFPLMALAAATVIALALVWPQGIGARSPGPFGHTPIQQTPEMQAAMKRQTEASQKRINQARETMRGLQAEAVAAQP
;
A
#
# COMPACT_ATOMS: atom_id res chain seq x y z
N MET A 1 14.37 -44.94 11.32
CA MET A 1 13.16 -44.21 10.87
C MET A 1 13.59 -42.85 10.39
N LEU A 2 13.73 -42.70 9.07
CA LEU A 2 14.17 -41.45 8.45
C LEU A 2 13.15 -40.31 8.69
N ASP A 3 11.88 -40.68 8.90
CA ASP A 3 10.76 -39.77 9.14
C ASP A 3 10.99 -38.83 10.35
N ARG A 4 11.69 -39.32 11.38
CA ARG A 4 12.03 -38.54 12.57
C ARG A 4 13.04 -37.41 12.30
N LEU A 5 13.76 -37.47 11.18
CA LEU A 5 14.67 -36.41 10.72
C LEU A 5 14.04 -35.60 9.59
N PHE A 6 13.31 -36.26 8.70
CA PHE A 6 12.72 -35.64 7.51
C PHE A 6 11.71 -34.55 7.86
N PHE A 7 10.74 -34.83 8.73
CA PHE A 7 9.69 -33.86 9.06
C PHE A 7 10.22 -32.62 9.82
N PRO A 8 11.12 -32.75 10.81
CA PRO A 8 11.74 -31.57 11.43
C PRO A 8 12.57 -30.74 10.45
N LEU A 9 13.33 -31.37 9.56
CA LEU A 9 14.09 -30.65 8.52
C LEU A 9 13.17 -29.89 7.57
N MET A 10 12.04 -30.49 7.17
CA MET A 10 11.04 -29.81 6.35
C MET A 10 10.38 -28.64 7.09
N ALA A 11 10.07 -28.79 8.37
CA ALA A 11 9.55 -27.70 9.19
C ALA A 11 10.56 -26.53 9.28
N LEU A 12 11.86 -26.85 9.47
CA LEU A 12 12.92 -25.86 9.52
C LEU A 12 13.13 -25.16 8.16
N ALA A 13 13.07 -25.92 7.06
CA ALA A 13 13.12 -25.36 5.72
C ALA A 13 11.94 -24.42 5.45
N ALA A 14 10.71 -24.82 5.82
CA ALA A 14 9.53 -23.98 5.68
C ALA A 14 9.64 -22.70 6.51
N ALA A 15 10.08 -22.79 7.76
CA ALA A 15 10.32 -21.62 8.62
C ALA A 15 11.36 -20.67 8.01
N THR A 16 12.42 -21.21 7.40
CA THR A 16 13.46 -20.42 6.74
C THR A 16 12.90 -19.67 5.53
N VAL A 17 12.10 -20.32 4.70
CA VAL A 17 11.46 -19.68 3.54
C VAL A 17 10.49 -18.57 3.98
N ILE A 18 9.70 -18.81 5.02
CA ILE A 18 8.79 -17.80 5.59
C ILE A 18 9.58 -16.59 6.11
N ALA A 19 10.66 -16.83 6.87
CA ALA A 19 11.51 -15.77 7.39
C ALA A 19 12.11 -14.91 6.26
N LEU A 20 12.58 -15.54 5.18
CA LEU A 20 13.11 -14.84 4.00
C LEU A 20 12.02 -14.04 3.27
N ALA A 21 10.79 -14.55 3.17
CA ALA A 21 9.68 -13.82 2.56
C ALA A 21 9.33 -12.55 3.34
N LEU A 22 9.41 -12.59 4.68
CA LEU A 22 9.15 -11.43 5.54
C LEU A 22 10.22 -10.33 5.44
N VAL A 23 11.43 -10.67 4.98
CA VAL A 23 12.51 -9.68 4.73
C VAL A 23 12.22 -8.85 3.48
N TRP A 24 11.39 -9.33 2.55
CA TRP A 24 11.08 -8.55 1.35
C TRP A 24 10.20 -7.32 1.69
N PRO A 25 10.46 -6.15 1.10
CA PRO A 25 9.67 -4.95 1.37
C PRO A 25 8.19 -5.17 1.03
N GLN A 26 7.33 -4.97 2.04
CA GLN A 26 5.88 -5.11 1.93
C GLN A 26 5.30 -3.78 1.39
N GLY A 27 5.32 -3.59 0.07
CA GLY A 27 4.68 -2.44 -0.58
C GLY A 27 5.40 -1.95 -1.84
N ILE A 28 4.63 -1.36 -2.77
CA ILE A 28 5.18 -0.78 -4.01
C ILE A 28 6.04 0.44 -3.64
N GLY A 29 7.33 0.40 -4.02
CA GLY A 29 8.27 1.49 -3.76
C GLY A 29 8.88 1.49 -2.35
N ALA A 30 8.65 0.45 -1.54
CA ALA A 30 9.36 0.27 -0.28
C ALA A 30 10.80 -0.23 -0.53
N ARG A 31 11.77 0.35 0.19
CA ARG A 31 13.19 -0.01 0.09
C ARG A 31 13.42 -1.40 0.69
N SER A 32 14.12 -2.25 -0.05
CA SER A 32 14.59 -3.54 0.46
C SER A 32 15.59 -3.37 1.61
N PRO A 33 15.54 -4.22 2.66
CA PRO A 33 16.52 -4.20 3.73
C PRO A 33 17.93 -4.49 3.20
N GLY A 34 18.93 -3.77 3.72
CA GLY A 34 20.34 -4.01 3.38
C GLY A 34 20.77 -5.44 3.72
N PRO A 35 21.67 -6.07 2.95
CA PRO A 35 22.46 -5.51 1.83
C PRO A 35 21.70 -5.49 0.48
N PHE A 36 20.43 -5.89 0.44
CA PHE A 36 19.70 -6.01 -0.82
C PHE A 36 19.02 -4.68 -1.20
N GLY A 37 19.06 -4.33 -2.49
CA GLY A 37 18.33 -3.21 -3.08
C GLY A 37 18.95 -1.82 -2.93
N HIS A 38 18.45 -0.88 -3.73
CA HIS A 38 18.82 0.54 -3.73
C HIS A 38 17.64 1.40 -3.27
N THR A 39 17.90 2.66 -2.91
CA THR A 39 16.85 3.63 -2.55
C THR A 39 15.89 3.83 -3.72
N PRO A 40 14.60 3.46 -3.59
CA PRO A 40 13.63 3.63 -4.67
C PRO A 40 13.38 5.11 -4.94
N ILE A 41 13.11 5.46 -6.21
CA ILE A 41 12.82 6.84 -6.63
C ILE A 41 11.61 7.40 -5.86
N GLN A 42 10.63 6.55 -5.57
CA GLN A 42 9.42 6.90 -4.80
C GLN A 42 9.73 7.31 -3.36
N GLN A 43 10.87 6.89 -2.80
CA GLN A 43 11.31 7.29 -1.47
C GLN A 43 12.11 8.59 -1.45
N THR A 44 12.43 9.16 -2.60
CA THR A 44 13.12 10.47 -2.65
C THR A 44 12.20 11.57 -2.11
N PRO A 45 12.75 12.57 -1.40
CA PRO A 45 11.96 13.65 -0.81
C PRO A 45 11.21 14.45 -1.89
N GLU A 46 11.80 14.62 -3.06
CA GLU A 46 11.19 15.30 -4.21
C GLU A 46 9.93 14.57 -4.71
N MET A 47 10.02 13.25 -4.89
CA MET A 47 8.88 12.44 -5.33
C MET A 47 7.80 12.33 -4.28
N GLN A 48 8.16 12.19 -3.00
CA GLN A 48 7.16 12.20 -1.93
C GLN A 48 6.40 13.53 -1.88
N ALA A 49 7.09 14.66 -2.05
CA ALA A 49 6.46 15.97 -2.12
C ALA A 49 5.54 16.10 -3.34
N ALA A 50 5.96 15.62 -4.51
CA ALA A 50 5.13 15.60 -5.71
C ALA A 50 3.87 14.74 -5.55
N MET A 51 4.02 13.53 -5.00
CA MET A 51 2.91 12.60 -4.76
C MET A 51 1.91 13.18 -3.74
N LYS A 52 2.39 13.84 -2.69
CA LYS A 52 1.54 14.51 -1.71
C LYS A 52 0.73 15.64 -2.33
N ARG A 53 1.35 16.49 -3.16
CA ARG A 53 0.66 17.56 -3.91
C ARG A 53 -0.42 16.99 -4.84
N GLN A 54 -0.12 15.89 -5.54
CA GLN A 54 -1.07 15.25 -6.43
C GLN A 54 -2.26 14.64 -5.68
N THR A 55 -2.02 14.01 -4.53
CA THR A 55 -3.07 13.50 -3.64
C THR A 55 -3.94 14.63 -3.13
N GLU A 56 -3.35 15.72 -2.64
CA GLU A 56 -4.09 16.89 -2.14
C GLU A 56 -4.95 17.53 -3.23
N ALA A 57 -4.42 17.72 -4.43
CA ALA A 57 -5.18 18.25 -5.56
C ALA A 57 -6.34 17.33 -5.98
N SER A 58 -6.14 16.01 -5.91
CA SER A 58 -7.19 15.04 -6.22
C SER A 58 -8.26 14.99 -5.13
N GLN A 59 -7.87 15.09 -3.85
CA GLN A 59 -8.81 15.15 -2.74
C GLN A 59 -9.69 16.39 -2.82
N LYS A 60 -9.13 17.55 -3.17
CA LYS A 60 -9.90 18.78 -3.39
C LYS A 60 -10.96 18.60 -4.48
N ARG A 61 -10.59 18.00 -5.62
CA ARG A 61 -11.53 17.71 -6.72
C ARG A 61 -12.65 16.76 -6.29
N ILE A 62 -12.32 15.71 -5.54
CA ILE A 62 -13.31 14.76 -5.00
C ILE A 62 -14.27 15.45 -4.03
N ASN A 63 -13.76 16.30 -3.14
CA ASN A 63 -14.59 17.01 -2.17
C ASN A 63 -15.56 17.98 -2.86
N GLN A 64 -15.07 18.75 -3.84
CA GLN A 64 -15.90 19.63 -4.65
C GLN A 64 -17.01 18.87 -5.38
N ALA A 65 -16.66 17.74 -6.02
CA ALA A 65 -17.66 16.91 -6.69
C ALA A 65 -18.72 16.38 -5.71
N ARG A 66 -18.33 15.98 -4.50
CA ARG A 66 -19.26 15.54 -3.44
C ARG A 66 -20.16 16.67 -2.97
N GLU A 67 -19.64 17.88 -2.82
CA GLU A 67 -20.43 19.06 -2.44
C GLU A 67 -21.47 19.40 -3.52
N THR A 68 -21.08 19.41 -4.79
CA THR A 68 -22.02 19.61 -5.91
C THR A 68 -23.12 18.55 -5.91
N MET A 69 -22.78 17.26 -5.75
CA MET A 69 -23.77 16.19 -5.70
C MET A 69 -24.72 16.33 -4.51
N ARG A 70 -24.22 16.73 -3.33
CA ARG A 70 -25.08 16.99 -2.17
C ARG A 70 -26.05 18.14 -2.41
N GLY A 71 -25.59 19.21 -3.06
CA GLY A 71 -26.44 20.34 -3.45
C GLY A 71 -27.57 19.89 -4.39
N LEU A 72 -27.22 19.13 -5.44
CA LEU A 72 -28.21 18.59 -6.38
C LEU A 72 -29.20 17.64 -5.72
N GLN A 73 -28.75 16.81 -4.77
CA GLN A 73 -29.64 15.93 -4.00
C GLN A 73 -30.59 16.73 -3.10
N ALA A 74 -30.10 17.76 -2.42
CA ALA A 74 -30.93 18.60 -1.56
C ALA A 74 -32.01 19.34 -2.37
N GLU A 75 -31.66 19.84 -3.56
CA GLU A 75 -32.60 20.49 -4.47
C GLU A 75 -33.64 19.50 -5.03
N ALA A 76 -33.22 18.29 -5.40
CA ALA A 76 -34.12 17.23 -5.87
C ALA A 76 -35.06 16.69 -4.77
N VAL A 77 -34.64 16.68 -3.51
CA VAL A 77 -35.50 16.33 -2.37
C VAL A 77 -36.49 17.45 -2.06
N ALA A 78 -36.06 18.72 -2.14
CA ALA A 78 -36.94 19.87 -1.94
C ALA A 78 -37.96 20.07 -3.07
N ALA A 79 -37.65 19.60 -4.28
CA ALA A 79 -38.54 19.66 -5.44
C ALA A 79 -39.56 18.49 -5.52
N GLN A 80 -39.48 17.51 -4.62
CA GLN A 80 -40.50 16.46 -4.50
C GLN A 80 -41.58 16.91 -3.50
N PRO A 81 -42.86 17.01 -3.92
CA PRO A 81 -43.97 17.52 -3.10
C PRO A 81 -44.41 16.58 -1.97
#